data_AF-A0A382K5F0-F1
#
_entry.id   AF-A0A382K5F0-F1
#
_cell.length_a   1.000
_cell.length_b   1.000
_cell.length_c   1.000
_cell.angle_alpha   90.00
_cell.angle_beta   90.00
_cell.angle_gamma   90.00
#
_symmetry.space_group_name_H-M   'P 1'
#
loop_
_entity.id
_entity.type
_entity.pdbx_description
1 polymer ?
#
loop_
_entity_poly.entity_id
_entity_poly.type
_entity_poly.pdbx_seq_one_letter_code
_entity_poly.pdbx_strand_id
1 'polypeptide(L)'
;MEEPEMHCPRCSTDLKPTNLDLKEHGIVIVDICPDCKGSWCDKGELDQLDASARTNVENIEFRAHGESHHNLKCPSCDSNLEAVTPKDTDNVVVDRCSNCFGFWLDVGELEKMQDVAHNRTILKMWFGK
;
A
#
# COMPACT_ATOMS: atom_id res chain seq x y z
N MET A 1 -14.58 10.27 16.99
CA MET A 1 -14.95 9.27 15.97
C MET A 1 -13.82 8.28 16.02
N GLU A 2 -14.07 7.08 16.53
CA GLU A 2 -13.07 6.01 16.60
C GLU A 2 -12.85 5.49 15.18
N GLU A 3 -11.59 5.52 14.72
CA GLU A 3 -11.21 4.92 13.44
C GLU A 3 -11.36 3.39 13.57
N PRO A 4 -11.88 2.71 12.53
CA PRO A 4 -12.15 1.27 12.60
C PRO A 4 -10.87 0.50 12.93
N GLU A 5 -10.95 -0.44 13.87
CA GLU A 5 -9.82 -1.29 14.27
C GLU A 5 -9.40 -2.20 13.12
N MET A 6 -8.30 -1.83 12.45
CA MET A 6 -7.78 -2.55 11.30
C MET A 6 -6.75 -3.61 11.72
N HIS A 7 -6.93 -4.84 11.23
CA HIS A 7 -6.07 -5.98 11.56
C HIS A 7 -5.23 -6.40 10.37
N CYS A 8 -3.94 -6.62 10.57
CA CYS A 8 -3.03 -7.06 9.52
C CYS A 8 -3.51 -8.37 8.87
N PRO A 9 -3.68 -8.43 7.54
CA PRO A 9 -4.13 -9.66 6.86
C PRO A 9 -3.12 -10.80 6.89
N ARG A 10 -1.85 -10.51 7.21
CA ARG A 10 -0.77 -11.51 7.27
C ARG A 10 -0.61 -12.17 8.63
N CYS A 11 -0.69 -11.38 9.71
CA CYS A 11 -0.40 -11.86 11.07
C CYS A 11 -1.50 -11.51 12.08
N SER A 12 -2.60 -10.89 11.63
CA SER A 12 -3.74 -10.48 12.45
C SER A 12 -3.42 -9.48 13.58
N THR A 13 -2.21 -8.93 13.62
CA THR A 13 -1.82 -7.88 14.57
C THR A 13 -2.51 -6.56 14.21
N ASP A 14 -2.93 -5.80 15.23
CA ASP A 14 -3.49 -4.45 15.04
C ASP A 14 -2.53 -3.56 14.25
N LEU A 15 -3.04 -2.95 13.19
CA LEU A 15 -2.31 -1.94 12.45
C LEU A 15 -2.20 -0.67 13.29
N LYS A 16 -1.12 0.08 13.05
CA LYS A 16 -0.87 1.35 13.72
C LYS A 16 -0.87 2.48 12.69
N PRO A 17 -1.78 3.47 12.84
CA PRO A 17 -1.78 4.63 11.96
C PRO A 17 -0.46 5.38 12.15
N THR A 18 0.20 5.64 11.03
CA THR A 18 1.53 6.24 10.97
C THR A 18 1.48 7.43 10.02
N ASN A 19 1.81 8.60 10.56
CA ASN A 19 1.88 9.83 9.78
C ASN A 19 3.22 9.89 9.04
N LEU A 20 3.18 9.81 7.71
CA LEU A 20 4.31 10.05 6.82
C LEU A 20 4.28 11.50 6.35
N ASP A 21 5.22 12.30 6.85
CA ASP A 21 5.42 13.68 6.42
C ASP A 21 6.19 13.70 5.09
N LEU A 22 5.49 13.90 3.97
CA LEU A 22 6.05 13.93 2.63
C LEU A 22 6.57 15.30 2.23
N LYS A 23 6.92 16.18 3.18
CA LYS A 23 7.47 17.54 3.00
C LYS A 23 6.66 18.40 2.03
N GLU A 24 6.91 18.24 0.73
CA GLU A 24 6.30 18.98 -0.37
C GLU A 24 4.88 18.54 -0.69
N HIS A 25 4.45 17.36 -0.21
CA HIS A 25 3.15 16.76 -0.53
C HIS A 25 2.20 16.64 0.67
N GLY A 26 2.61 17.15 1.84
CA GLY A 26 1.80 17.09 3.07
C GLY A 26 1.98 15.78 3.84
N ILE A 27 1.07 15.52 4.78
CA ILE A 27 1.11 14.32 5.63
C ILE A 27 0.16 13.29 5.03
N VAL A 28 0.65 12.09 4.79
CA VAL A 28 -0.17 10.93 4.46
C VAL A 28 -0.21 9.99 5.65
N ILE A 29 -1.39 9.49 5.96
CA ILE A 29 -1.57 8.49 7.01
C ILE A 29 -1.50 7.13 6.32
N VAL A 30 -0.75 6.20 6.90
CA VAL A 30 -0.73 4.79 6.46
C VAL A 30 -0.76 3.89 7.68
N ASP A 31 -1.38 2.73 7.54
CA ASP A 31 -1.55 1.78 8.62
C ASP A 31 -0.47 0.70 8.58
N ILE A 32 0.49 0.76 9.50
CA ILE A 32 1.67 -0.11 9.49
C ILE A 32 1.51 -1.22 10.52
N CYS A 33 1.72 -2.46 10.09
CA CYS A 33 1.82 -3.59 11.00
C CYS A 33 3.16 -3.55 11.76
N PRO A 34 3.16 -3.54 13.11
CA PRO A 34 4.40 -3.53 13.87
C PRO A 34 5.18 -4.85 13.80
N ASP A 35 4.52 -5.97 13.48
CA ASP A 35 5.11 -7.31 13.46
C ASP A 35 5.71 -7.66 12.08
N CYS A 36 4.88 -7.70 11.04
CA CYS A 36 5.33 -8.07 9.70
C CYS A 36 5.82 -6.89 8.85
N LYS A 37 5.63 -5.65 9.30
CA LYS A 37 5.98 -4.40 8.56
C LYS A 37 5.22 -4.19 7.26
N GLY A 38 4.19 -4.99 6.98
CA GLY A 38 3.24 -4.71 5.90
C GLY A 38 2.43 -3.45 6.19
N SER A 39 2.00 -2.78 5.13
CA SER A 39 1.34 -1.48 5.21
C SER A 39 0.02 -1.48 4.44
N TRP A 40 -1.00 -0.88 5.03
CA TRP A 40 -2.27 -0.60 4.39
C TRP A 40 -2.36 0.88 4.02
N CYS A 41 -2.81 1.14 2.81
CA CYS A 41 -3.14 2.48 2.31
C CYS A 41 -4.61 2.48 1.89
N ASP A 42 -5.42 3.34 2.50
CA ASP A 42 -6.81 3.51 2.12
C ASP A 42 -6.95 4.19 0.75
N LYS A 43 -8.19 4.20 0.25
CA LYS A 43 -8.50 4.82 -1.05
C LYS A 43 -8.06 6.29 -1.06
N GLY A 44 -7.21 6.65 -2.01
CA GLY A 44 -6.72 8.01 -2.20
C GLY A 44 -5.52 8.40 -1.33
N GLU A 45 -5.12 7.58 -0.35
CA GLU A 45 -3.87 7.79 0.38
C GLU A 45 -2.66 7.45 -0.48
N LEU A 46 -2.79 6.39 -1.31
CA LEU A 46 -1.75 6.02 -2.27
C LEU A 46 -1.53 7.11 -3.35
N ASP A 47 -2.58 7.85 -3.73
CA ASP A 47 -2.48 8.99 -4.65
C ASP A 47 -1.71 10.17 -4.02
N GLN A 48 -1.92 10.40 -2.72
CA GLN A 48 -1.19 11.43 -1.97
C GLN A 48 0.29 11.07 -1.77
N LEU A 49 0.60 9.77 -1.64
CA LEU A 49 1.98 9.27 -1.62
C LEU A 49 2.71 9.56 -2.93
N ASP A 50 2.00 9.55 -4.07
CA ASP A 50 2.58 9.69 -5.39
C ASP A 50 2.48 11.10 -5.99
N ALA A 51 2.23 12.14 -5.21
CA ALA A 51 2.02 13.51 -5.72
C ALA A 51 3.22 14.13 -6.50
N SER A 52 4.36 13.43 -6.61
CA SER A 52 5.47 13.75 -7.54
C SER A 52 5.47 12.95 -8.85
N ALA A 53 4.84 11.77 -8.90
CA ALA A 53 4.61 11.10 -10.16
C ALA A 53 3.26 11.57 -10.70
N ARG A 54 3.23 11.89 -11.99
CA ARG A 54 2.04 12.43 -12.66
C ARG A 54 1.02 11.32 -12.93
N THR A 55 1.00 10.33 -12.05
CA THR A 55 0.38 9.03 -12.22
C THR A 55 -0.70 8.92 -11.17
N ASN A 56 -1.90 9.35 -11.53
CA ASN A 56 -3.06 9.03 -10.71
C ASN A 56 -3.12 7.49 -10.61
N VAL A 57 -2.93 6.93 -9.42
CA VAL A 57 -2.87 5.48 -9.22
C VAL A 57 -4.18 4.81 -9.61
N GLU A 58 -5.30 5.55 -9.61
CA GLU A 58 -6.58 5.09 -10.14
C GLU A 58 -6.57 4.89 -11.66
N ASN A 59 -5.65 5.55 -12.39
CA ASN A 59 -5.44 5.40 -13.82
C ASN A 59 -4.33 4.40 -14.18
N ILE A 60 -3.65 3.82 -13.18
CA ILE A 60 -2.70 2.74 -13.44
C ILE A 60 -3.51 1.52 -13.86
N GLU A 61 -3.27 1.04 -15.07
CA GLU A 61 -3.84 -0.23 -15.51
C GLU A 61 -3.13 -1.36 -14.76
N PHE A 62 -3.90 -2.09 -13.97
CA PHE A 62 -3.41 -3.27 -13.26
C PHE A 62 -3.73 -4.54 -14.04
N ARG A 63 -2.81 -5.50 -14.05
CA ARG A 63 -3.05 -6.88 -14.49
C ARG A 63 -3.02 -7.81 -13.28
N ALA A 64 -3.82 -8.86 -13.32
CA ALA A 64 -3.79 -9.89 -12.28
C ALA A 64 -2.39 -10.54 -12.21
N HIS A 65 -1.83 -10.62 -11.01
CA HIS A 65 -0.60 -11.37 -10.77
C HIS A 65 -0.96 -12.83 -10.44
N GLY A 66 -0.44 -13.77 -11.24
CA GLY A 66 -0.82 -15.19 -11.17
C GLY A 66 -0.44 -15.88 -9.86
N GLU A 67 0.55 -15.35 -9.14
CA GLU A 67 0.86 -15.72 -7.77
C GLU A 67 0.17 -14.70 -6.86
N SER A 68 -1.09 -14.97 -6.52
CA SER A 68 -1.79 -14.23 -5.47
C SER A 68 -1.42 -14.82 -4.12
N HIS A 69 -1.35 -14.01 -3.07
CA HIS A 69 -1.45 -14.51 -1.70
C HIS A 69 -2.92 -14.89 -1.45
N HIS A 70 -3.35 -15.99 -2.09
CA HIS A 70 -4.71 -16.49 -2.05
C HIS A 70 -5.13 -16.58 -0.57
N ASN A 71 -6.07 -15.70 -0.17
CA ASN A 71 -6.72 -15.61 1.16
C ASN A 71 -6.40 -14.37 2.02
N LEU A 72 -5.72 -13.33 1.53
CA LEU A 72 -5.66 -12.07 2.28
C LEU A 72 -7.02 -11.35 2.31
N LYS A 73 -7.33 -10.76 3.47
CA LYS A 73 -8.57 -10.03 3.74
C LYS A 73 -8.29 -8.53 3.84
N CYS A 74 -9.17 -7.72 3.28
CA CYS A 74 -9.07 -6.28 3.37
C CYS A 74 -9.23 -5.85 4.84
N PRO A 75 -8.24 -5.18 5.46
CA PRO A 75 -8.35 -4.75 6.85
C PRO A 75 -9.45 -3.70 7.05
N SER A 76 -9.79 -2.95 6.01
CA SER A 76 -10.79 -1.87 6.04
C SER A 76 -12.23 -2.36 5.83
N CYS A 77 -12.45 -3.41 5.02
CA CYS A 77 -13.80 -3.85 4.64
C CYS A 77 -14.02 -5.37 4.52
N ASP A 78 -13.08 -6.20 4.98
CA ASP A 78 -13.12 -7.68 5.01
C ASP A 78 -13.29 -8.39 3.65
N SER A 79 -13.33 -7.64 2.55
CA SER A 79 -13.36 -8.20 1.19
C SER A 79 -12.04 -8.89 0.85
N ASN A 80 -12.04 -9.82 -0.11
CA ASN A 80 -10.81 -10.45 -0.55
C ASN A 80 -9.89 -9.45 -1.27
N LEU A 81 -8.60 -9.54 -0.98
CA LEU A 81 -7.57 -8.83 -1.72
C LEU A 81 -7.15 -9.65 -2.94
N GLU A 82 -6.82 -8.95 -4.02
CA GLU A 82 -6.35 -9.52 -5.28
C GLU A 82 -4.94 -9.01 -5.57
N ALA A 83 -4.00 -9.94 -5.80
CA ALA A 83 -2.65 -9.55 -6.18
C ALA A 83 -2.66 -9.01 -7.61
N VAL A 84 -2.17 -7.79 -7.76
CA VAL A 84 -2.13 -7.07 -9.00
C VAL A 84 -0.75 -6.46 -9.23
N THR A 85 -0.41 -6.32 -10.50
CA THR A 85 0.83 -5.69 -10.96
C THR A 85 0.47 -4.55 -11.91
N PRO A 86 1.04 -3.34 -11.74
CA PRO A 86 0.92 -2.29 -12.74
C PRO A 86 1.41 -2.79 -14.10
N LYS A 87 0.71 -2.50 -15.20
CA LYS A 87 1.14 -2.97 -16.54
C LYS A 87 2.51 -2.44 -16.96
N ASP A 88 2.89 -1.26 -16.48
CA ASP A 88 4.16 -0.59 -16.82
C ASP A 88 5.36 -1.11 -16.00
N THR A 89 5.18 -2.10 -15.13
CA THR A 89 6.27 -2.76 -14.41
C THR A 89 6.03 -4.26 -14.27
N ASP A 90 7.11 -5.03 -14.22
CA ASP A 90 7.05 -6.49 -14.05
C ASP A 90 7.43 -6.94 -12.63
N ASN A 91 7.93 -6.03 -11.78
CA ASN A 91 8.56 -6.39 -10.51
C ASN A 91 7.80 -5.91 -9.27
N VAL A 92 6.66 -5.23 -9.44
CA VAL A 92 5.81 -4.80 -8.34
C VAL A 92 4.54 -5.61 -8.31
N VAL A 93 4.33 -6.29 -7.20
CA VAL A 93 3.08 -6.94 -6.85
C VAL A 93 2.54 -6.19 -5.65
N VAL A 94 1.26 -5.85 -5.68
CA VAL A 94 0.53 -5.27 -4.56
C VAL A 94 -0.83 -5.96 -4.46
N ASP A 95 -1.39 -6.00 -3.26
CA ASP A 95 -2.69 -6.59 -3.01
C ASP A 95 -3.76 -5.49 -2.99
N ARG A 96 -4.65 -5.47 -3.99
CA ARG A 96 -5.70 -4.46 -4.13
C ARG A 96 -7.04 -5.00 -3.67
N CYS A 97 -7.79 -4.19 -2.93
CA CYS A 97 -9.19 -4.49 -2.62
C CYS A 97 -10.11 -4.00 -3.73
N SER A 98 -10.89 -4.90 -4.34
CA SER A 98 -11.87 -4.52 -5.37
C SER A 98 -13.14 -3.86 -4.83
N ASN A 99 -13.34 -3.84 -3.51
CA ASN A 99 -14.51 -3.22 -2.87
C ASN A 99 -14.25 -1.79 -2.39
N CYS A 100 -13.19 -1.59 -1.59
CA CYS A 100 -12.84 -0.26 -1.07
C CYS A 100 -11.76 0.46 -1.88
N PHE A 101 -11.08 -0.23 -2.81
CA PHE A 101 -9.96 0.30 -3.60
C PHE A 101 -8.70 0.67 -2.82
N GLY A 102 -8.59 0.24 -1.56
CA GLY A 102 -7.33 0.31 -0.79
C GLY A 102 -6.30 -0.72 -1.26
N PHE A 103 -5.08 -0.50 -0.83
CA PHE A 103 -3.91 -1.30 -1.21
C PHE A 103 -3.20 -1.82 0.04
N TRP A 104 -2.86 -3.10 0.01
CA TRP A 104 -1.95 -3.74 0.93
C TRP A 104 -0.60 -3.93 0.25
N LEU A 105 0.46 -3.61 0.99
CA LEU A 105 1.84 -3.74 0.53
C LEU A 105 2.62 -4.55 1.56
N ASP A 106 3.17 -5.70 1.14
CA ASP A 106 4.00 -6.50 2.02
C ASP A 106 5.40 -5.88 2.21
N VAL A 107 6.06 -6.29 3.31
CA VAL A 107 7.47 -5.98 3.54
C VAL A 107 8.33 -6.47 2.37
N GLY A 108 9.11 -5.57 1.77
CA GLY A 108 9.97 -5.86 0.62
C GLY A 108 9.31 -5.72 -0.76
N GLU A 109 7.98 -5.77 -0.89
CA GLU A 109 7.29 -5.37 -2.15
C GLU A 109 7.41 -3.86 -2.35
N LEU A 110 7.37 -3.16 -1.23
CA LEU A 110 7.57 -1.74 -1.19
C LEU A 110 9.00 -1.32 -1.58
N GLU A 111 10.00 -2.16 -1.26
CA GLU A 111 11.36 -1.98 -1.78
C GLU A 111 11.45 -2.25 -3.28
N LYS A 112 10.46 -2.86 -3.91
CA LYS A 112 10.43 -3.03 -5.38
C LYS A 112 9.67 -1.89 -6.06
N MET A 113 8.85 -1.15 -5.31
CA MET A 113 8.21 0.08 -5.80
C MET A 113 9.19 1.23 -6.06
N GLN A 114 10.49 1.13 -5.70
CA GLN A 114 11.47 2.19 -6.01
C GLN A 114 11.70 2.40 -7.51
N ASP A 115 11.39 1.38 -8.33
CA ASP A 115 11.48 1.48 -9.79
C ASP A 115 10.24 2.17 -10.40
N VAL A 116 9.10 2.15 -9.71
CA VAL A 116 7.81 2.66 -10.22
C VAL A 116 7.53 4.06 -9.69
N ALA A 117 7.72 4.26 -8.38
CA ALA A 117 7.70 5.58 -7.77
C ALA A 117 9.09 6.19 -7.92
N HIS A 118 9.25 7.17 -8.81
CA HIS A 118 10.48 7.95 -8.97
C HIS A 118 10.92 8.70 -7.69
N ASN A 119 10.17 8.58 -6.58
CA ASN A 119 10.38 9.28 -5.34
C ASN A 119 11.10 8.42 -4.29
N ARG A 120 12.41 8.58 -4.22
CA ARG A 120 13.30 7.97 -3.18
C ARG A 120 12.97 8.41 -1.74
N THR A 121 12.03 9.33 -1.54
CA THR A 121 11.70 9.92 -0.22
C THR A 121 10.86 8.98 0.65
N ILE A 122 9.86 8.33 0.06
CA ILE A 122 8.93 7.42 0.76
C ILE A 122 9.68 6.20 1.31
N LEU A 123 10.62 5.68 0.52
CA LEU A 123 11.43 4.52 0.87
C LEU A 123 12.46 4.83 1.96
N LYS A 124 13.04 6.02 1.97
CA LYS A 124 13.95 6.45 3.05
C LYS A 124 13.22 6.57 4.39
N MET A 125 11.95 7.00 4.36
CA MET A 125 11.13 7.11 5.56
C MET A 125 10.66 5.73 6.06
N TRP A 126 10.34 4.80 5.16
CA TRP A 126 9.96 3.44 5.53
C TRP A 126 11.13 2.55 5.98
N PHE A 127 12.30 2.67 5.35
CA PHE A 127 13.47 1.81 5.64
C PHE A 127 14.52 2.43 6.56
N GLY A 128 14.28 3.65 7.05
CA GLY A 128 14.96 4.25 8.20
C GLY A 128 16.46 3.93 8.30
N LYS A 129 17.26 4.49 7.39
CA LYS A 129 18.67 4.80 7.65
C LYS A 129 19.03 6.20 7.18
#